data_AF-A0A962VIL5-F1
#
_entry.id   AF-A0A962VIL5-F1
#
_cell.length_a   1.000
_cell.length_b   1.000
_cell.length_c   1.000
_cell.angle_alpha   90.00
_cell.angle_beta   90.00
_cell.angle_gamma   90.00
#
_symmetry.space_group_name_H-M   'P 1'
#
loop_
_entity.id
_entity.type
_entity.pdbx_description
1 polymer ?
#
loop_
_entity_poly.entity_id
_entity_poly.type
_entity_poly.pdbx_seq_one_letter_code
_entity_poly.pdbx_strand_id
1 'polypeptide(L)' 'MTKSEQIGLAEKVRDACLRAALEAHEDAGISGLCAEGRWEIAVQAIRTLDVQALLMPPDTTAER' A
#
# COMPACT_ATOMS: atom_id res chain seq x y z
N MET A 1 -19.07 3.30 -13.47
CA MET A 1 -18.89 3.12 -12.02
C MET A 1 -20.01 3.83 -11.28
N THR A 2 -20.65 3.14 -10.34
CA THR A 2 -21.58 3.71 -9.36
C THR A 2 -20.80 4.40 -8.24
N LYS A 3 -21.49 5.25 -7.46
CA LYS A 3 -20.88 5.91 -6.29
C LYS A 3 -20.35 4.89 -5.26
N SER A 4 -21.03 3.75 -5.11
CA SER A 4 -20.57 2.69 -4.21
C SER A 4 -19.29 2.02 -4.69
N GLU A 5 -19.15 1.80 -6.00
CA GLU A 5 -17.92 1.27 -6.59
C GLU A 5 -16.75 2.27 -6.45
N GLN A 6 -17.03 3.58 -6.55
CA GLN A 6 -16.03 4.62 -6.30
C GLN A 6 -15.56 4.65 -4.85
N ILE A 7 -16.49 4.51 -3.90
CA ILE A 7 -16.15 4.40 -2.47
C ILE A 7 -15.30 3.16 -2.23
N GLY A 8 -15.71 1.98 -2.71
CA GLY A 8 -14.93 0.76 -2.52
C GLY A 8 -13.52 0.83 -3.10
N LEU A 9 -13.36 1.49 -4.26
CA LEU A 9 -12.03 1.74 -4.82
C LEU A 9 -11.19 2.69 -3.95
N ALA A 10 -11.77 3.78 -3.44
CA ALA A 10 -11.06 4.71 -2.56
C ALA A 10 -10.61 4.03 -1.26
N GLU A 11 -11.42 3.13 -0.71
CA GLU A 11 -11.06 2.33 0.46
C GLU A 11 -9.93 1.36 0.15
N LYS A 12 -9.98 0.66 -1.00
CA LYS A 12 -8.89 -0.21 -1.45
C LYS A 12 -7.56 0.55 -1.57
N VAL A 13 -7.58 1.77 -2.12
CA VAL A 13 -6.38 2.63 -2.22
C VAL A 13 -5.88 3.03 -0.84
N ARG A 14 -6.78 3.46 0.05
CA ARG A 14 -6.42 3.83 1.43
C ARG A 14 -5.77 2.67 2.17
N ASP A 15 -6.34 1.47 2.09
CA ASP A 15 -5.82 0.29 2.77
C ASP A 15 -4.45 -0.13 2.22
N ALA A 16 -4.26 -0.03 0.90
CA ALA A 16 -2.96 -0.29 0.28
C ALA A 16 -1.87 0.69 0.74
N CYS A 17 -2.20 1.99 0.87
CA CYS A 17 -1.28 2.99 1.41
C CYS A 17 -0.93 2.70 2.88
N LEU A 18 -1.92 2.36 3.71
CA LEU A 18 -1.70 2.04 5.12
C LEU A 18 -0.80 0.81 5.28
N ARG A 19 -1.07 -0.25 4.52
CA ARG A 19 -0.26 -1.47 4.55
C ARG A 19 1.18 -1.19 4.14
N ALA A 20 1.38 -0.52 3.00
CA ALA A 20 2.72 -0.20 2.51
C ALA A 20 3.53 0.63 3.52
N ALA A 21 2.88 1.60 4.19
CA ALA A 21 3.53 2.42 5.20
C ALA A 21 3.92 1.62 6.46
N LEU A 22 3.02 0.75 6.94
CA LEU A 22 3.26 -0.08 8.12
C LEU A 22 4.38 -1.09 7.89
N GLU A 23 4.32 -1.85 6.79
CA GLU A 23 5.35 -2.82 6.42
C GLU A 23 6.72 -2.16 6.31
N ALA A 24 6.80 -1.05 5.56
CA ALA A 24 8.06 -0.33 5.38
C ALA A 24 8.60 0.28 6.69
N HIS A 25 7.72 0.73 7.60
CA HIS A 25 8.12 1.23 8.92
C HIS A 25 8.71 0.12 9.81
N GLU A 26 8.07 -1.06 9.80
CA GLU A 26 8.51 -2.24 10.54
C GLU A 26 9.84 -2.75 10.01
N ASP A 27 9.97 -2.91 8.69
CA ASP A 27 11.19 -3.34 8.00
C ASP A 27 12.37 -2.38 8.25
N ALA A 28 12.11 -1.07 8.17
CA ALA A 28 13.08 -0.04 8.53
C ALA A 28 13.52 -0.16 10.00
N GLY A 29 12.60 -0.54 10.89
CA GLY A 29 12.91 -0.78 12.28
C GLY A 29 13.76 -2.01 12.53
N ILE A 30 13.46 -3.11 11.84
CA ILE A 30 14.29 -4.33 11.83
C ILE A 30 15.69 -4.02 11.30
N SER A 31 15.78 -3.12 10.31
CA SER A 31 17.04 -2.64 9.72
C SER A 31 17.82 -1.66 10.61
N GLY A 32 17.32 -1.33 11.82
CA GLY A 32 18.01 -0.52 12.80
C GLY A 32 17.82 1.00 12.65
N LEU A 33 16.89 1.46 11.80
CA LEU A 33 16.63 2.89 11.66
C LEU A 33 15.95 3.47 12.91
N CYS A 34 16.27 4.74 13.19
CA CYS A 34 15.57 5.54 14.20
C CYS A 34 14.14 5.85 13.76
N ALA A 35 13.31 6.40 14.66
CA ALA A 35 11.91 6.69 14.37
C ALA A 35 11.71 7.60 13.14
N GLU A 36 12.55 8.64 12.97
CA GLU A 36 12.50 9.53 11.81
C GLU A 36 12.87 8.81 10.51
N GLY A 37 13.94 8.01 10.51
CA GLY A 37 14.32 7.21 9.34
C GLY A 37 13.24 6.20 8.95
N ARG A 38 12.57 5.56 9.93
CA ARG A 38 11.43 4.68 9.64
C ARG A 38 10.26 5.44 9.03
N TRP A 39 9.99 6.65 9.51
CA TRP A 39 8.94 7.52 8.95
C TRP A 39 9.24 7.92 7.50
N GLU A 40 10.47 8.30 7.20
CA GLU A 40 10.88 8.63 5.83
C GLU A 40 10.66 7.45 4.88
N ILE A 41 11.08 6.24 5.28
CA ILE A 41 10.88 5.02 4.48
C ILE A 41 9.39 4.69 4.31
N ALA A 42 8.57 4.81 5.36
CA ALA A 42 7.12 4.63 5.27
C ALA A 42 6.46 5.60 4.28
N VAL A 43 6.85 6.88 4.30
CA VAL A 43 6.34 7.88 3.35
C VAL A 43 6.81 7.59 1.92
N GLN A 44 8.05 7.13 1.73
CA GLN A 44 8.53 6.74 0.41
C GLN A 44 7.78 5.50 -0.13
N ALA A 45 7.43 4.54 0.71
CA ALA A 45 6.61 3.40 0.32
C ALA A 45 5.24 3.84 -0.20
N ILE A 46 4.57 4.80 0.47
CA ILE A 46 3.31 5.38 -0.03
C ILE A 46 3.53 6.08 -1.39
N ARG A 47 4.60 6.87 -1.54
CA ARG A 47 4.89 7.62 -2.77
C ARG A 47 5.18 6.72 -3.98
N THR A 48 5.74 5.54 -3.74
CA THR A 48 6.16 4.59 -4.76
C THR A 48 5.16 3.45 -4.98
N LEU A 49 4.08 3.42 -4.19
CA LEU A 49 2.99 2.45 -4.35
C LEU A 49 2.38 2.56 -5.76
N ASP A 50 2.35 1.44 -6.47
CA ASP A 50 1.71 1.37 -7.78
C ASP A 50 0.18 1.34 -7.63
N VAL A 51 -0.43 2.52 -7.70
CA VAL A 51 -1.89 2.68 -7.63
C VAL A 51 -2.58 2.12 -8.88
N GLN A 52 -1.89 2.03 -10.03
CA GLN A 52 -2.49 1.48 -11.25
C GLN A 52 -2.71 -0.02 -11.10
N ALA A 53 -1.80 -0.74 -10.45
CA ALA A 53 -1.97 -2.15 -10.11
C ALA A 53 -3.22 -2.41 -9.25
N LEU A 54 -3.66 -1.42 -8.46
CA LEU A 54 -4.88 -1.54 -7.63
C LEU A 54 -6.18 -1.45 -8.44
N LEU A 55 -6.12 -0.97 -9.69
CA LEU A 55 -7.27 -0.93 -10.59
C LEU A 55 -7.53 -2.26 -11.28
N MET A 56 -6.55 -3.16 -11.30
CA MET A 56 -6.73 -4.48 -11.85
C MET A 56 -7.61 -5.32 -10.90
N PRO A 57 -8.58 -6.08 -11.44
CA PRO A 57 -9.21 -7.14 -10.66
C PRO A 57 -8.09 -8.10 -10.19
N PRO A 58 -8.16 -8.68 -8.99
CA PRO A 58 -7.21 -9.72 -8.61
C PRO A 58 -7.28 -10.79 -9.69
N ASP A 59 -6.14 -11.06 -10.33
CA ASP A 59 -6.07 -12.09 -11.36
C ASP A 59 -6.69 -13.38 -10.80
N THR A 60 -7.75 -13.86 -11.45
CA THR A 60 -8.18 -15.24 -11.32
C THR A 60 -7.12 -16.08 -12.03
N THR A 61 -5.95 -16.22 -11.41
CA THR A 61 -4.93 -17.21 -11.80
C THR A 61 -4.36 -17.83 -10.55
N ALA A 62 -5.20 -18.65 -9.90
CA ALA A 62 -4.76 -19.77 -9.09
C ALA A 62 -5.32 -21.05 -9.72
N GLU A 63 -4.87 -21.34 -10.95
CA GLU A 63 -4.83 -22.69 -11.49
C GLU A 63 -3.51 -22.85 -12.25
N ARG A 64 -2.51 -23.38 -11.54
CA ARG A 64 -1.53 -24.38 -12.00
C ARG A 64 -0.59 -24.77 -10.87
#